data_AF-T0NBJ7-F1
#
_entry.id   AF-T0NBJ7-F1
#
_cell.length_a   1.000
_cell.length_b   1.000
_cell.length_c   1.000
_cell.angle_alpha   90.00
_cell.angle_beta   90.00
_cell.angle_gamma   90.00
#
_symmetry.space_group_name_H-M   'P 1'
#
loop_
_entity.id
_entity.type
_entity.pdbx_description
1 polymer ?
#
loop_
_entity_poly.entity_id
_entity_poly.type
_entity_poly.pdbx_seq_one_letter_code
_entity_poly.pdbx_strand_id
1 'polypeptide(L)'
;MELKDRGKIRHIGVSNFDEELLEDAIAFAGKGNIEANEIEYNYGNRREVQGILSFCKRRGIAVIAYSPLSRGAYARTSKVREIAEKYGISDLQVGLRFVMENALPIPKASSPGHIDELVETAGIKLSREDLVYLEE
;
A
#
# COMPACT_ATOMS: atom_id res chain seq x y z
N MET A 1 23.11 -10.82 -5.30
CA MET A 1 23.77 -9.67 -4.64
C MET A 1 24.67 -8.86 -5.57
N GLU A 2 25.26 -9.47 -6.62
CA GLU A 2 26.25 -8.84 -7.52
C GLU A 2 25.95 -7.40 -7.99
N LEU A 3 24.72 -7.07 -8.40
CA LEU A 3 24.37 -5.73 -8.87
C LEU A 3 24.49 -4.65 -7.76
N LYS A 4 24.19 -5.02 -6.51
CA LYS A 4 24.36 -4.15 -5.34
C LYS A 4 25.83 -3.96 -5.04
N ASP A 5 26.62 -5.04 -5.06
CA ASP A 5 28.07 -5.01 -4.83
C ASP A 5 28.82 -4.17 -5.88
N ARG A 6 28.34 -4.20 -7.13
CA ARG A 6 28.85 -3.38 -8.23
C ARG A 6 28.32 -1.94 -8.23
N GLY A 7 27.50 -1.55 -7.25
CA GLY A 7 26.91 -0.22 -7.14
C GLY A 7 25.91 0.15 -8.25
N LYS A 8 25.34 -0.85 -8.95
CA LYS A 8 24.35 -0.62 -10.02
C LYS A 8 22.94 -0.40 -9.47
N ILE A 9 22.65 -0.97 -8.29
CA ILE A 9 21.40 -0.79 -7.56
C ILE A 9 21.70 -0.50 -6.10
N ARG A 10 20.79 0.20 -5.41
CA ARG A 10 20.91 0.49 -3.97
C ARG A 10 20.21 -0.54 -3.08
N HIS A 11 19.04 -1.00 -3.52
CA HIS A 11 18.12 -1.84 -2.74
C HIS A 11 17.63 -3.02 -3.57
N ILE A 12 17.21 -4.08 -2.89
CA ILE A 12 16.62 -5.26 -3.52
C ILE A 12 15.22 -5.43 -2.93
N GLY A 13 14.24 -5.68 -3.80
CA GLY A 13 12.87 -5.99 -3.42
C GLY A 13 12.34 -7.12 -4.29
N VAL A 14 11.16 -7.60 -3.93
CA VAL A 14 10.40 -8.61 -4.65
C VAL A 14 9.01 -8.09 -4.98
N SER A 15 8.24 -8.81 -5.79
CA SER A 15 6.86 -8.45 -6.11
C SER A 15 6.00 -9.70 -6.20
N ASN A 16 4.78 -9.62 -5.66
CA ASN A 16 3.81 -10.71 -5.59
C ASN A 16 4.30 -11.93 -4.79
N PHE A 17 5.12 -11.70 -3.76
CA PHE A 17 5.55 -12.78 -2.88
C PHE A 17 4.58 -12.89 -1.71
N ASP A 18 4.14 -14.10 -1.42
CA ASP A 18 3.46 -14.45 -0.17
C ASP A 18 4.48 -14.67 0.96
N GLU A 19 4.01 -15.08 2.14
CA GLU A 19 4.86 -15.27 3.31
C GLU A 19 5.93 -16.37 3.10
N GLU A 20 5.62 -17.44 2.39
CA GLU A 20 6.55 -18.56 2.14
C GLU A 20 7.66 -18.13 1.19
N LEU A 21 7.30 -17.48 0.08
CA LEU A 21 8.27 -16.94 -0.87
C LEU A 21 9.15 -15.85 -0.23
N LEU A 22 8.59 -15.04 0.68
CA LEU A 22 9.37 -14.07 1.43
C LEU A 22 10.36 -14.74 2.40
N GLU A 23 9.96 -15.82 3.09
CA GLU A 23 10.89 -16.59 3.94
C GLU A 23 12.06 -17.12 3.10
N ASP A 24 11.78 -17.73 1.95
CA ASP A 24 12.79 -18.26 1.04
C ASP A 24 13.72 -17.16 0.51
N ALA A 25 13.15 -16.02 0.09
CA ALA A 25 13.93 -14.89 -0.37
C ALA A 25 14.85 -14.33 0.72
N ILE A 26 14.37 -14.25 1.96
CA ILE A 26 15.17 -13.81 3.11
C ILE A 26 16.27 -14.83 3.43
N ALA A 27 15.96 -16.14 3.38
CA ALA A 27 16.92 -17.20 3.63
C ALA A 27 18.06 -17.18 2.60
N PHE A 28 17.73 -16.93 1.32
CA PHE A 28 18.70 -16.85 0.24
C PHE A 28 19.50 -15.54 0.26
N ALA A 29 18.81 -14.39 0.35
CA ALA A 29 19.45 -13.09 0.26
C ALA A 29 20.15 -12.69 1.57
N GLY A 30 19.78 -13.28 2.70
CA GLY A 30 20.21 -12.88 4.04
C GLY A 30 19.28 -11.83 4.65
N LYS A 31 19.16 -11.87 5.99
CA LYS A 31 18.30 -10.97 6.75
C LYS A 31 18.62 -9.49 6.45
N GLY A 32 17.59 -8.71 6.13
CA GLY A 32 17.70 -7.28 5.86
C GLY A 32 18.08 -6.92 4.41
N ASN A 33 18.26 -7.90 3.52
CA ASN A 33 18.55 -7.62 2.11
C ASN A 33 17.31 -7.50 1.21
N ILE A 34 16.17 -8.09 1.60
CA ILE A 34 14.89 -7.84 0.96
C ILE A 34 14.24 -6.64 1.65
N GLU A 35 14.16 -5.52 0.96
CA GLU A 35 13.75 -4.22 1.54
C GLU A 35 12.30 -3.85 1.23
N ALA A 36 11.72 -4.42 0.16
CA ALA A 36 10.33 -4.20 -0.20
C ALA A 36 9.67 -5.43 -0.84
N ASN A 37 8.36 -5.55 -0.67
CA ASN A 37 7.49 -6.43 -1.44
C ASN A 37 6.38 -5.59 -2.09
N GLU A 38 6.35 -5.58 -3.42
CA GLU A 38 5.31 -4.89 -4.19
C GLU A 38 4.14 -5.85 -4.51
N ILE A 39 2.95 -5.59 -3.96
CA ILE A 39 1.77 -6.46 -4.07
C ILE A 39 0.50 -5.69 -4.45
N GLU A 40 -0.54 -6.39 -4.90
CA GLU A 40 -1.86 -5.78 -5.08
C GLU A 40 -2.49 -5.50 -3.72
N TYR A 41 -2.55 -4.23 -3.35
CA TYR A 41 -3.19 -3.82 -2.11
C TYR A 41 -4.03 -2.56 -2.32
N ASN A 42 -5.31 -2.68 -1.99
CA ASN A 42 -6.30 -1.62 -2.06
C ASN A 42 -7.38 -1.90 -1.01
N TYR A 43 -8.28 -0.93 -0.80
CA TYR A 43 -9.36 -1.09 0.19
C TYR A 43 -10.26 -2.32 -0.05
N GLY A 44 -10.47 -2.70 -1.31
CA GLY A 44 -11.27 -3.87 -1.69
C GLY A 44 -10.57 -5.20 -1.39
N ASN A 45 -9.26 -5.27 -1.60
CA ASN A 45 -8.44 -6.48 -1.40
C ASN A 45 -7.77 -6.55 -0.01
N ARG A 46 -8.18 -5.70 0.94
CA ARG A 46 -7.44 -5.51 2.21
C ARG A 46 -7.37 -6.75 3.10
N ARG A 47 -8.33 -7.67 2.99
CA ARG A 47 -8.42 -8.86 3.85
C ARG A 47 -7.49 -9.98 3.41
N GLU A 48 -7.36 -10.20 2.10
CA GLU A 48 -6.57 -11.31 1.55
C GLU A 48 -5.08 -11.13 1.82
N VAL A 49 -4.59 -9.89 1.81
CA VAL A 49 -3.17 -9.56 1.99
C VAL A 49 -2.77 -9.29 3.44
N GLN A 50 -3.69 -9.41 4.41
CA GLN A 50 -3.43 -9.03 5.80
C GLN A 50 -2.29 -9.85 6.45
N GLY A 51 -2.16 -11.12 6.06
CA GLY A 51 -1.06 -11.99 6.48
C GLY A 51 0.30 -11.45 6.00
N ILE A 52 0.39 -11.14 4.70
CA ILE A 52 1.56 -10.55 4.05
C ILE A 52 1.93 -9.20 4.67
N LEU A 53 0.96 -8.29 4.86
CA LEU A 53 1.19 -6.99 5.49
C LEU A 53 1.79 -7.15 6.90
N SER A 54 1.21 -8.06 7.69
CA SER A 54 1.68 -8.35 9.04
C SER A 54 3.07 -8.98 9.06
N PHE A 55 3.35 -9.89 8.12
CA PHE A 55 4.67 -10.49 7.94
C PHE A 55 5.72 -9.44 7.61
N CYS A 56 5.47 -8.63 6.56
CA CYS A 56 6.37 -7.57 6.12
C CYS A 56 6.67 -6.57 7.27
N LYS A 57 5.63 -6.14 8.00
CA LYS A 57 5.77 -5.27 9.17
C LYS A 57 6.68 -5.86 10.26
N ARG A 58 6.52 -7.14 10.61
CA ARG A 58 7.37 -7.82 11.61
C ARG A 58 8.82 -8.00 11.14
N ARG A 59 9.04 -8.15 9.84
CA ARG A 59 10.38 -8.35 9.24
C ARG A 59 11.08 -7.05 8.84
N GLY A 60 10.40 -5.90 8.95
CA GLY A 60 10.94 -4.59 8.53
C GLY A 60 11.01 -4.44 7.01
N ILE A 61 10.14 -5.12 6.26
CA ILE A 61 10.04 -5.06 4.81
C ILE A 61 8.94 -4.04 4.46
N ALA A 62 9.24 -3.08 3.60
CA ALA A 62 8.25 -2.13 3.12
C ALA A 62 7.25 -2.83 2.18
N VAL A 63 5.98 -2.44 2.25
CA VAL A 63 4.99 -2.88 1.27
C VAL A 63 4.77 -1.75 0.28
N ILE A 64 4.93 -2.03 -1.01
CA ILE A 64 4.55 -1.12 -2.10
C ILE A 64 3.21 -1.63 -2.65
N ALA A 65 2.19 -0.77 -2.68
CA ALA A 65 0.85 -1.15 -3.09
C ALA A 65 0.61 -0.74 -4.55
N TYR A 66 0.62 -1.72 -5.47
CA TYR A 66 0.15 -1.50 -6.83
C TYR A 66 -1.38 -1.63 -6.90
N SER A 67 -1.96 -1.04 -7.95
CA SER A 67 -3.43 -0.92 -8.11
C SER A 67 -4.14 -0.38 -6.85
N PRO A 68 -3.60 0.62 -6.14
CA PRO A 68 -4.14 1.07 -4.86
C PRO A 68 -5.55 1.65 -5.00
N LEU A 69 -5.91 2.08 -6.20
CA LEU A 69 -7.23 2.61 -6.54
C LEU A 69 -8.25 1.57 -7.00
N SER A 70 -7.84 0.33 -7.28
CA SER A 70 -8.70 -0.74 -7.81
C SER A 70 -9.62 -0.28 -8.96
N ARG A 71 -9.16 0.65 -9.81
CA ARG A 71 -9.96 1.30 -10.86
C ARG A 71 -11.29 1.92 -10.35
N GLY A 72 -11.32 2.39 -9.10
CA GLY A 72 -12.49 2.98 -8.46
C GLY A 72 -13.51 1.97 -7.91
N ALA A 73 -13.19 0.67 -7.86
CA ALA A 73 -14.14 -0.37 -7.45
C ALA A 73 -14.65 -0.19 -6.01
N TYR A 74 -13.84 0.35 -5.10
CA TYR A 74 -14.22 0.57 -3.70
C TYR A 74 -14.93 1.90 -3.43
N ALA A 75 -14.98 2.83 -4.39
CA ALA A 75 -15.69 4.12 -4.29
C ALA A 75 -17.22 3.97 -4.24
N ARG A 76 -17.72 2.77 -3.89
CA ARG A 76 -19.15 2.47 -3.80
C ARG A 76 -19.59 1.83 -2.49
N THR A 77 -18.67 1.60 -1.55
CA THR A 77 -19.06 1.13 -0.22
C THR A 77 -19.64 2.30 0.59
N SER A 78 -20.68 2.06 1.39
CA SER A 78 -21.33 3.10 2.20
C SER A 78 -20.34 3.78 3.16
N LYS A 79 -19.48 2.99 3.81
CA LYS A 79 -18.48 3.48 4.76
C LYS A 79 -17.50 4.49 4.16
N VAL A 80 -16.99 4.21 2.96
CA VAL A 80 -16.05 5.12 2.27
C VAL A 80 -16.72 6.46 1.99
N ARG A 81 -17.99 6.45 1.54
CA ARG A 81 -18.74 7.69 1.29
C ARG A 81 -19.02 8.47 2.56
N GLU A 82 -19.41 7.80 3.63
CA GLU A 82 -19.65 8.45 4.93
C GLU A 82 -18.41 9.17 5.44
N ILE A 83 -17.23 8.54 5.31
CA ILE A 83 -15.96 9.18 5.66
C ILE A 83 -15.59 10.30 4.68
N ALA A 84 -15.82 10.11 3.38
CA ALA A 84 -15.58 11.14 2.37
C ALA A 84 -16.38 12.41 2.66
N GLU A 85 -17.68 12.25 2.95
CA GLU A 85 -18.59 13.34 3.34
C GLU A 85 -18.15 14.01 4.65
N LYS A 86 -17.80 13.22 5.68
CA LYS A 86 -17.34 13.73 6.98
C LYS A 86 -16.11 14.64 6.84
N TYR A 87 -15.19 14.31 5.94
CA TYR A 87 -13.92 15.02 5.77
C TYR A 87 -13.92 16.01 4.61
N GLY A 88 -14.97 16.05 3.78
CA GLY A 88 -15.05 16.91 2.60
C GLY A 88 -14.01 16.54 1.53
N ILE A 89 -13.69 15.26 1.40
CA ILE A 89 -12.68 14.70 0.47
C ILE A 89 -13.34 13.68 -0.46
N SER A 90 -12.64 13.23 -1.50
CA SER A 90 -13.20 12.23 -2.42
C SER A 90 -13.11 10.80 -1.86
N ASP A 91 -13.99 9.91 -2.32
CA ASP A 91 -13.94 8.47 -2.02
C ASP A 91 -12.57 7.85 -2.38
N LEU A 92 -11.96 8.38 -3.44
CA LEU A 92 -10.62 7.99 -3.89
C LEU A 92 -9.58 8.34 -2.84
N GLN A 93 -9.61 9.58 -2.34
CA GLN A 93 -8.71 10.06 -1.29
C GLN A 93 -8.90 9.27 0.01
N VAL A 94 -10.12 8.90 0.38
CA VAL A 94 -10.37 8.03 1.55
C VAL A 94 -9.70 6.67 1.37
N GLY A 95 -9.97 5.98 0.26
CA GLY A 95 -9.42 4.65 0.02
C GLY A 95 -7.90 4.65 -0.12
N LEU A 96 -7.34 5.64 -0.80
CA LEU A 96 -5.89 5.79 -0.93
C LEU A 96 -5.26 6.11 0.43
N ARG A 97 -5.86 7.01 1.21
CA ARG A 97 -5.38 7.34 2.55
C ARG A 97 -5.40 6.12 3.47
N PHE A 98 -6.43 5.28 3.38
CA PHE A 98 -6.49 4.01 4.11
C PHE A 98 -5.31 3.10 3.76
N VAL A 99 -4.99 2.93 2.47
CA VAL A 99 -3.86 2.10 2.01
C VAL A 99 -2.52 2.62 2.58
N MET A 100 -2.36 3.94 2.69
CA MET A 100 -1.15 4.58 3.23
C MET A 100 -0.86 4.24 4.71
N GLU A 101 -1.81 3.68 5.46
CA GLU A 101 -1.57 3.24 6.84
C GLU A 101 -0.63 2.03 6.92
N ASN A 102 -0.63 1.18 5.89
CA ASN A 102 0.12 -0.09 5.90
C ASN A 102 1.06 -0.28 4.71
N ALA A 103 1.02 0.60 3.71
CA ALA A 103 1.83 0.48 2.50
C ALA A 103 2.17 1.83 1.86
N LEU A 104 3.11 1.80 0.92
CA LEU A 104 3.47 2.90 0.03
C LEU A 104 2.73 2.73 -1.30
N PRO A 105 1.60 3.43 -1.53
CA PRO A 105 0.85 3.25 -2.76
C PRO A 105 1.53 3.92 -3.97
N ILE A 106 1.40 3.28 -5.13
CA ILE A 106 1.88 3.80 -6.42
C ILE A 106 0.70 3.99 -7.41
N PRO A 107 -0.21 4.95 -7.14
CA PRO A 107 -1.34 5.22 -8.02
C PRO A 107 -0.85 5.79 -9.36
N LYS A 108 -1.56 5.42 -10.44
CA LYS A 108 -1.35 6.01 -11.77
C LYS A 108 -2.34 7.16 -11.98
N ALA A 109 -1.84 8.28 -12.47
CA ALA A 109 -2.65 9.34 -13.07
C ALA A 109 -2.21 9.62 -14.51
N SER A 110 -3.12 10.14 -15.33
CA SER A 110 -2.86 10.55 -16.73
C SER A 110 -3.29 11.99 -17.02
N SER A 111 -3.73 12.74 -16.00
CA SER A 111 -4.09 14.15 -16.09
C SER A 111 -3.52 14.92 -14.90
N PRO A 112 -3.14 16.20 -15.08
CA PRO A 112 -2.65 17.03 -13.98
C PRO A 112 -3.60 17.12 -12.79
N GLY A 113 -4.90 17.36 -13.03
CA GLY A 113 -5.86 17.45 -11.93
C GLY A 113 -6.00 16.17 -11.08
N HIS A 114 -5.81 15.00 -11.68
CA HIS A 114 -5.78 13.74 -10.92
C HIS A 114 -4.45 13.58 -10.16
N ILE A 115 -3.33 14.09 -10.69
CA ILE A 115 -2.07 14.14 -9.94
C ILE A 115 -2.26 15.00 -8.67
N ASP A 116 -2.87 16.18 -8.81
CA ASP A 116 -3.11 17.09 -7.69
C ASP A 116 -3.95 16.42 -6.58
N GLU A 117 -5.07 15.78 -6.95
CA GLU A 117 -5.92 15.03 -6.01
C GLU A 117 -5.18 13.91 -5.26
N LEU A 118 -4.31 13.17 -5.96
CA LEU A 118 -3.49 12.11 -5.36
C LEU A 118 -2.45 12.67 -4.40
N VAL A 119 -1.80 13.78 -4.76
CA VAL A 119 -0.80 14.43 -3.91
C VAL A 119 -1.44 15.00 -2.65
N GLU A 120 -2.63 15.62 -2.77
CA GLU A 120 -3.40 16.13 -1.63
C GLU A 120 -3.71 15.04 -0.60
N THR A 121 -3.88 13.79 -1.05
CA THR A 121 -4.14 12.64 -0.16
C THR A 121 -3.07 12.47 0.91
N ALA A 122 -1.80 12.77 0.59
CA ALA A 122 -0.70 12.64 1.55
C ALA A 122 -0.82 13.58 2.77
N GLY A 123 -1.57 14.69 2.63
CA GLY A 123 -1.83 15.64 3.71
C GLY A 123 -3.04 15.28 4.58
N ILE A 124 -3.88 14.33 4.15
CA ILE A 124 -5.13 13.98 4.85
C ILE A 124 -4.82 13.21 6.14
N LYS A 125 -5.54 13.55 7.21
CA LYS A 125 -5.46 12.85 8.50
C LYS A 125 -6.84 12.35 8.89
N LEU A 126 -7.07 11.05 8.72
CA LEU A 126 -8.23 10.37 9.27
C LEU A 126 -7.99 10.06 10.75
N SER A 127 -9.03 10.13 11.57
CA SER A 127 -8.93 9.75 12.97
C SER A 127 -8.71 8.23 13.09
N ARG A 128 -8.16 7.78 14.22
CA ARG A 128 -8.01 6.34 14.48
C ARG A 128 -9.36 5.62 14.49
N GLU A 129 -10.39 6.29 15.00
CA GLU A 129 -11.77 5.76 15.03
C GLU A 129 -12.31 5.53 13.61
N ASP A 130 -12.06 6.48 12.69
CA ASP A 130 -12.49 6.36 11.30
C ASP A 130 -11.70 5.29 10.53
N LEU A 131 -10.41 5.14 10.82
CA LEU A 131 -9.60 4.06 10.25
C LEU A 131 -10.09 2.68 10.70
N VAL A 132 -10.42 2.53 11.99
CA VAL A 132 -11.01 1.28 12.51
C VAL A 132 -12.37 1.02 11.89
N TYR A 133 -13.22 2.05 11.76
CA TYR A 133 -14.52 1.94 11.10
C TYR A 133 -14.41 1.44 9.65
N LEU A 134 -13.38 1.88 8.93
CA LEU A 134 -13.06 1.46 7.56
C LEU A 134 -12.51 0.02 7.49
N GLU A 135 -11.89 -0.50 8.55
CA GLU A 135 -11.39 -1.88 8.60
C GLU A 135 -12.54 -2.89 8.70
N GLU A 136 -13.51 -2.62 9.57
CA GLU A 136 -14.69 -3.46 9.87
C GLU A 136 -15.50 -3.85 8.63
#